data_AF-A0A2W4IXE6-F1
#
_entry.id   AF-A0A2W4IXE6-F1
#
_cell.length_a   1.000
_cell.length_b   1.000
_cell.length_c   1.000
_cell.angle_alpha   90.00
_cell.angle_beta   90.00
_cell.angle_gamma   90.00
#
_symmetry.space_group_name_H-M   'P 1'
#
loop_
_entity.id
_entity.type
_entity.pdbx_description
1 polymer ?
#
loop_
_entity_poly.entity_id
_entity_poly.type
_entity_poly.pdbx_seq_one_letter_code
_entity_poly.pdbx_strand_id
1 'polypeptide(L)'
;WLCEHYFDIRMFGAVLTTGAKGGAGQIRGPLQLTFARSIDPVVPTDHTITRVTQTRQEDIDKGESTEMGSKWTVPYGLYRGHAYFSAPRAAKTGVTSDDLAMLWRAFSLMFDHDRSATRGEMKLCGLFVISHPDALGVASAASLTDRIRITRKDETKPPRHHGDYRLEIDRSGLPEGVELTELVNLWLP
;
A
#
# COMPACT_ATOMS: atom_id res chain seq x y z
N TRP A 1 -26.89 -7.58 4.13
CA TRP A 1 -27.06 -6.21 3.60
C TRP A 1 -25.75 -5.40 3.50
N LEU A 2 -25.13 -4.90 4.59
CA LEU A 2 -23.95 -4.02 4.48
C LEU A 2 -22.78 -4.67 3.72
N CYS A 3 -22.40 -5.90 4.07
CA CYS A 3 -21.38 -6.64 3.33
C CYS A 3 -21.78 -6.94 1.88
N GLU A 4 -23.07 -6.95 1.51
CA GLU A 4 -23.46 -7.16 0.11
C GLU A 4 -23.28 -5.87 -0.71
N HIS A 5 -23.54 -4.71 -0.10
CA HIS A 5 -23.64 -3.43 -0.82
C HIS A 5 -22.36 -2.59 -0.76
N TYR A 6 -21.49 -2.79 0.24
CA TYR A 6 -20.30 -1.98 0.45
C TYR A 6 -19.04 -2.85 0.37
N PHE A 7 -18.23 -2.63 -0.66
CA PHE A 7 -17.00 -3.38 -0.92
C PHE A 7 -15.98 -3.21 0.20
N ASP A 8 -15.81 -2.00 0.72
CA ASP A 8 -14.85 -1.68 1.79
C ASP A 8 -15.22 -2.40 3.10
N ILE A 9 -16.50 -2.38 3.48
CA ILE A 9 -17.00 -3.12 4.64
C ILE A 9 -16.81 -4.63 4.43
N ARG A 10 -17.10 -5.13 3.22
CA ARG A 10 -16.94 -6.55 2.87
C ARG A 10 -15.48 -7.00 2.93
N MET A 11 -14.55 -6.21 2.40
CA MET A 11 -13.14 -6.55 2.23
C MET A 11 -12.28 -6.27 3.48
N PHE A 12 -12.46 -5.09 4.09
CA PHE A 12 -11.62 -4.60 5.20
C PHE A 12 -12.34 -4.65 6.55
N GLY A 13 -13.67 -4.65 6.55
CA GLY A 13 -14.49 -4.61 7.76
C GLY A 13 -14.82 -3.19 8.21
N ALA A 14 -15.67 -3.10 9.23
CA ALA A 14 -16.12 -1.83 9.79
C ALA A 14 -16.56 -2.00 11.25
N VAL A 15 -16.46 -0.91 12.02
CA VAL A 15 -17.04 -0.79 13.36
C VAL A 15 -18.28 0.09 13.24
N LEU A 16 -19.46 -0.47 13.50
CA LEU A 16 -20.76 0.16 13.24
C LEU A 16 -21.48 0.39 14.57
N THR A 17 -21.03 1.39 15.32
CA THR A 17 -21.50 1.69 16.68
C THR A 17 -22.76 2.56 16.73
N THR A 18 -23.26 3.04 15.60
CA THR A 18 -24.45 3.89 15.52
C THR A 18 -25.72 3.07 15.26
N GLY A 19 -26.80 3.35 16.00
CA GLY A 19 -28.12 2.71 15.86
C GLY A 19 -28.79 2.36 17.19
N ALA A 20 -30.12 2.17 17.17
CA ALA A 20 -30.87 1.71 18.34
C ALA A 20 -30.48 0.26 18.73
N LYS A 21 -30.46 -0.05 20.03
CA LYS A 21 -30.10 -1.36 20.61
C LYS A 21 -28.64 -1.82 20.36
N GLY A 22 -27.66 -0.92 20.42
CA GLY A 22 -26.24 -1.29 20.51
C GLY A 22 -25.45 -1.26 19.20
N GLY A 23 -25.97 -0.61 18.16
CA GLY A 23 -25.32 -0.47 16.84
C GLY A 23 -25.48 -1.70 15.94
N ALA A 24 -24.95 -1.62 14.72
CA ALA A 24 -24.95 -2.74 13.76
C ALA A 24 -23.75 -3.70 13.93
N GLY A 25 -22.97 -3.53 15.01
CA GLY A 25 -21.92 -4.45 15.44
C GLY A 25 -20.55 -4.18 14.81
N GLN A 26 -19.70 -5.20 14.79
CA GLN A 26 -18.36 -5.14 14.21
C GLN A 26 -18.20 -6.22 13.14
N ILE A 27 -17.72 -5.81 11.98
CA ILE A 27 -17.34 -6.69 10.88
C ILE A 27 -15.81 -6.69 10.79
N ARG A 28 -15.20 -7.87 10.77
CA ARG A 28 -13.77 -8.05 10.50
C ARG A 28 -13.61 -8.59 9.10
N GLY A 29 -13.11 -7.76 8.18
CA GLY A 29 -12.88 -8.14 6.80
C GLY A 29 -11.77 -9.19 6.66
N PRO A 30 -11.75 -9.94 5.54
CA PRO A 30 -10.73 -10.93 5.28
C PRO A 30 -9.35 -10.36 4.99
N LEU A 31 -9.26 -9.12 4.47
CA LEU A 31 -7.99 -8.51 4.09
C LEU A 31 -7.46 -7.60 5.18
N GLN A 32 -6.23 -7.88 5.63
CA GLN A 32 -5.52 -7.09 6.63
C GLN A 32 -4.21 -6.60 6.03
N LEU A 33 -3.96 -5.29 6.10
CA LEU A 33 -2.74 -4.66 5.60
C LEU A 33 -1.85 -4.30 6.79
N THR A 34 -0.54 -4.52 6.65
CA THR A 34 0.45 -4.07 7.62
C THR A 34 1.10 -2.77 7.19
N PHE A 35 1.81 -2.13 8.13
CA PHE A 35 2.56 -0.92 7.81
C PHE A 35 3.65 -1.24 6.79
N ALA A 36 3.60 -0.53 5.67
CA ALA A 36 4.68 -0.57 4.71
C ALA A 36 5.94 0.06 5.30
N ARG A 37 7.08 -0.60 5.10
CA ARG A 37 8.39 -0.12 5.55
C ARG A 37 9.28 0.11 4.35
N SER A 38 10.12 1.15 4.41
CA SER A 38 11.12 1.39 3.39
C SER A 38 12.19 0.30 3.44
N ILE A 39 12.67 -0.13 2.28
CA ILE A 39 13.74 -1.14 2.18
C ILE A 39 15.06 -0.58 2.73
N ASP A 40 15.35 0.70 2.44
CA ASP A 40 16.45 1.46 3.01
C ASP A 40 15.93 2.58 3.91
N PRO A 41 16.76 3.12 4.82
CA PRO A 41 16.46 4.36 5.52
C PRO A 41 16.16 5.49 4.53
N VAL A 42 15.07 6.23 4.78
CA VAL A 42 14.69 7.41 4.00
C VAL A 42 15.03 8.67 4.76
N VAL A 43 15.49 9.70 4.03
CA VAL A 43 15.81 11.01 4.60
C VAL A 43 14.86 12.05 4.00
N PRO A 44 13.91 12.58 4.79
CA PRO A 44 13.07 13.69 4.35
C PRO A 44 13.89 14.95 4.06
N THR A 45 13.51 15.70 3.04
CA THR A 45 14.08 16.99 2.66
C THR A 45 12.99 18.06 2.72
N ASP A 46 13.26 19.15 3.44
CA ASP A 46 12.40 20.33 3.44
C ASP A 46 12.77 21.25 2.27
N HIS A 47 11.77 21.69 1.54
CA HIS A 47 11.88 22.67 0.47
C HIS A 47 11.09 23.92 0.86
N THR A 48 11.80 25.02 1.08
CA THR A 48 11.18 26.31 1.31
C THR A 48 10.45 26.76 0.05
N ILE A 49 9.16 27.07 0.19
CA ILE A 49 8.29 27.57 -0.89
C ILE A 49 7.71 28.93 -0.51
N THR A 50 7.27 29.69 -1.50
CA THR A 50 6.61 30.98 -1.28
C THR A 50 5.23 31.01 -1.93
N ARG A 51 4.30 31.73 -1.31
CA ARG A 51 3.00 32.08 -1.88
C ARG A 51 2.92 33.59 -2.04
N VAL A 52 2.62 34.02 -3.27
CA VAL A 52 2.57 35.45 -3.61
C VAL A 52 1.32 36.11 -3.03
N THR A 53 0.16 35.44 -3.09
CA THR A 53 -1.09 35.99 -2.55
C THR A 53 -1.17 35.76 -1.04
N GLN A 54 -1.26 36.84 -0.29
CA GLN A 54 -1.45 36.83 1.16
C GLN A 54 -2.90 36.47 1.51
N THR A 55 -3.10 35.83 2.65
CA THR A 55 -4.44 35.48 3.17
C THR A 55 -4.81 36.17 4.47
N ARG A 56 -3.86 36.86 5.11
CA ARG A 56 -4.06 37.56 6.38
C ARG A 56 -3.99 39.06 6.17
N GLN A 57 -5.01 39.78 6.62
CA GLN A 57 -5.07 41.25 6.51
C GLN A 57 -3.90 41.91 7.24
N GLU A 58 -3.49 41.36 8.40
CA GLU A 58 -2.35 41.86 9.18
C GLU A 58 -1.03 41.85 8.39
N ASP A 59 -0.80 40.84 7.54
CA ASP A 59 0.44 40.71 6.76
C ASP A 59 0.42 41.70 5.57
N ILE A 60 -0.77 41.91 4.99
CA ILE A 60 -0.99 42.94 3.96
C ILE A 60 -0.75 44.34 4.54
N ASP A 61 -1.31 44.63 5.71
CA ASP A 61 -1.21 45.94 6.36
C ASP A 61 0.23 46.27 6.78
N LYS A 62 1.06 45.24 7.03
CA LYS A 62 2.52 45.38 7.28
C LYS A 62 3.35 45.56 6.00
N GLY A 63 2.74 45.48 4.82
CA GLY A 63 3.42 45.57 3.54
C GLY A 63 4.23 44.32 3.16
N GLU A 64 3.97 43.17 3.81
CA GLU A 64 4.59 41.91 3.42
C GLU A 64 4.04 41.47 2.06
N SER A 65 4.92 41.13 1.11
CA SER A 65 4.52 40.79 -0.26
C SER A 65 4.48 39.28 -0.55
N THR A 66 4.90 38.44 0.40
CA THR A 66 5.02 36.99 0.22
C THR A 66 4.89 36.25 1.55
N GLU A 67 4.18 35.12 1.54
CA GLU A 67 4.16 34.19 2.68
C GLU A 67 5.11 33.01 2.41
N MET A 68 5.81 32.53 3.44
CA MET A 68 6.71 31.37 3.36
C MET A 68 6.02 30.08 3.82
N GLY A 69 6.32 28.97 3.16
CA GLY A 69 5.89 27.64 3.54
C GLY A 69 7.01 26.62 3.40
N SER A 70 6.74 25.41 3.87
CA SER A 70 7.67 24.26 3.81
C SER A 70 6.99 23.10 3.09
N LYS A 71 7.74 22.45 2.20
CA LYS A 71 7.30 21.24 1.51
C LYS A 71 8.29 20.11 1.79
N TRP A 72 7.85 19.15 2.59
CA TRP A 72 8.63 17.96 2.89
C TRP A 72 8.47 16.92 1.80
N THR A 73 9.59 16.37 1.33
CA THR A 73 9.62 15.30 0.32
C THR A 73 10.62 14.23 0.72
N VAL A 74 10.44 13.02 0.18
CA VAL A 74 11.47 11.98 0.22
C VAL A 74 12.09 11.90 -1.18
N PRO A 75 13.41 12.14 -1.34
CA PRO A 75 14.04 12.13 -2.67
C PRO A 75 13.82 10.81 -3.42
N TYR A 76 13.88 9.69 -2.69
CA TYR A 76 13.50 8.38 -3.19
C TYR A 76 13.25 7.43 -2.00
N GLY A 77 12.26 6.55 -2.13
CA GLY A 77 12.02 5.47 -1.18
C GLY A 77 11.30 4.31 -1.86
N LEU A 78 11.83 3.10 -1.71
CA LEU A 78 11.14 1.88 -2.09
C LEU A 78 10.49 1.28 -0.84
N TYR A 79 9.16 1.18 -0.83
CA TYR A 79 8.40 0.69 0.31
C TYR A 79 7.83 -0.70 0.02
N ARG A 80 7.87 -1.57 1.03
CA ARG A 80 7.26 -2.90 1.01
C ARG A 80 6.21 -2.98 2.11
N GLY A 81 4.97 -3.23 1.72
CA GLY A 81 3.87 -3.61 2.60
C GLY A 81 3.51 -5.08 2.43
N HIS A 82 2.90 -5.69 3.44
CA HIS A 82 2.34 -7.03 3.35
C HIS A 82 0.82 -6.97 3.55
N ALA A 83 0.13 -7.83 2.82
CA ALA A 83 -1.31 -8.02 2.93
C ALA A 83 -1.59 -9.49 3.25
N TYR A 84 -2.53 -9.73 4.16
CA TYR A 84 -2.93 -11.07 4.58
C TYR A 84 -4.42 -11.25 4.33
N PHE A 85 -4.78 -12.29 3.58
CA PHE A 85 -6.15 -12.62 3.25
C PHE A 85 -6.59 -13.88 4.00
N SER A 86 -7.72 -13.81 4.72
CA SER A 86 -8.28 -14.94 5.46
C SER A 86 -9.52 -15.49 4.78
N ALA A 87 -9.41 -16.66 4.14
CA ALA A 87 -10.54 -17.32 3.49
C ALA A 87 -11.72 -17.62 4.45
N PRO A 88 -11.52 -18.04 5.72
CA PRO A 88 -12.63 -18.20 6.66
C PRO A 88 -13.39 -16.90 6.97
N ARG A 89 -12.71 -15.75 6.93
CA ARG A 89 -13.37 -14.43 7.07
C ARG A 89 -14.07 -14.02 5.78
N ALA A 90 -13.50 -14.39 4.63
CA ALA A 90 -14.08 -14.12 3.32
C ALA A 90 -15.43 -14.82 3.18
N ALA A 91 -15.51 -16.08 3.62
CA ALA A 91 -16.77 -16.83 3.66
C ALA A 91 -17.85 -16.15 4.53
N LYS A 92 -17.47 -15.50 5.63
CA LYS A 92 -18.41 -14.77 6.51
C LYS A 92 -18.88 -13.44 5.95
N THR A 93 -18.06 -12.80 5.12
CA THR A 93 -18.33 -11.47 4.55
C THR A 93 -18.87 -11.55 3.13
N GLY A 94 -18.80 -12.71 2.48
CA GLY A 94 -19.26 -12.93 1.12
C GLY A 94 -18.29 -12.40 0.07
N VAL A 95 -16.98 -12.28 0.38
CA VAL A 95 -15.98 -11.91 -0.63
C VAL A 95 -15.91 -12.98 -1.72
N THR A 96 -15.96 -12.54 -2.96
CA THR A 96 -15.94 -13.36 -4.17
C THR A 96 -14.59 -13.28 -4.91
N SER A 97 -14.41 -14.11 -5.93
CA SER A 97 -13.29 -13.98 -6.87
C SER A 97 -13.28 -12.64 -7.60
N ASP A 98 -14.47 -12.11 -7.91
CA ASP A 98 -14.62 -10.84 -8.62
C ASP A 98 -14.21 -9.66 -7.73
N ASP A 99 -14.52 -9.75 -6.42
CA ASP A 99 -14.03 -8.80 -5.42
C ASP A 99 -12.50 -8.79 -5.36
N LEU A 100 -11.86 -9.96 -5.39
CA LEU A 100 -10.40 -10.06 -5.41
C LEU A 100 -9.82 -9.52 -6.72
N ALA A 101 -10.43 -9.82 -7.87
CA ALA A 101 -10.01 -9.28 -9.16
C ALA A 101 -10.09 -7.74 -9.17
N MET A 102 -11.17 -7.18 -8.62
CA MET A 102 -11.33 -5.74 -8.46
C MET A 102 -10.29 -5.15 -7.52
N LEU A 103 -9.99 -5.82 -6.40
CA LEU A 103 -8.95 -5.43 -5.47
C LEU A 103 -7.57 -5.38 -6.15
N TRP A 104 -7.21 -6.41 -6.93
CA TRP A 104 -5.93 -6.47 -7.64
C TRP A 104 -5.80 -5.36 -8.68
N ARG A 105 -6.88 -5.06 -9.40
CA ARG A 105 -6.92 -3.92 -10.30
C ARG A 105 -6.75 -2.60 -9.54
N ALA A 106 -7.42 -2.43 -8.41
CA ALA A 106 -7.30 -1.24 -7.57
C ALA A 106 -5.87 -1.05 -7.05
N PHE A 107 -5.21 -2.12 -6.58
CA PHE A 107 -3.80 -2.05 -6.19
C PHE A 107 -2.90 -1.67 -7.36
N SER A 108 -3.06 -2.31 -8.52
CA SER A 108 -2.24 -2.08 -9.71
C SER A 108 -2.29 -0.62 -10.19
N LEU A 109 -3.43 0.05 -9.99
CA LEU A 109 -3.67 1.44 -10.38
C LEU A 109 -3.69 2.42 -9.20
N MET A 110 -3.33 1.98 -8.00
CA MET A 110 -3.59 2.70 -6.74
C MET A 110 -3.00 4.12 -6.72
N PHE A 111 -1.88 4.34 -7.39
CA PHE A 111 -1.19 5.63 -7.41
C PHE A 111 -1.50 6.47 -8.66
N ASP A 112 -2.08 5.88 -9.71
CA ASP A 112 -2.36 6.60 -10.96
C ASP A 112 -3.49 7.62 -10.82
N HIS A 113 -4.43 7.35 -9.91
CA HIS A 113 -5.58 8.21 -9.63
C HIS A 113 -5.42 9.06 -8.36
N ASP A 114 -4.27 9.02 -7.69
CA ASP A 114 -4.04 9.67 -6.38
C ASP A 114 -2.84 10.63 -6.41
N ARG A 115 -2.68 11.34 -7.55
CA ARG A 115 -1.62 12.33 -7.74
C ARG A 115 -1.95 13.64 -7.01
N SER A 116 -0.95 14.17 -6.32
CA SER A 116 -1.06 15.48 -5.67
C SER A 116 0.31 16.15 -5.54
N ALA A 117 0.30 17.45 -5.26
CA ALA A 117 1.54 18.22 -5.06
C ALA A 117 2.42 17.61 -3.96
N THR A 118 1.83 17.01 -2.92
CA THR A 118 2.56 16.41 -1.78
C THR A 118 3.11 15.02 -2.09
N ARG A 119 2.40 14.23 -2.88
CA ARG A 119 2.76 12.83 -3.17
C ARG A 119 3.82 12.70 -4.26
N GLY A 120 3.89 13.67 -5.18
CA GLY A 120 4.81 13.59 -6.31
C GLY A 120 4.53 12.38 -7.19
N GLU A 121 5.58 11.68 -7.62
CA GLU A 121 5.50 10.47 -8.43
C GLU A 121 5.57 9.22 -7.55
N MET A 122 4.42 8.56 -7.40
CA MET A 122 4.32 7.24 -6.76
C MET A 122 3.91 6.21 -7.81
N LYS A 123 4.48 5.01 -7.74
CA LYS A 123 4.10 3.88 -8.60
C LYS A 123 4.21 2.56 -7.87
N LEU A 124 3.38 1.60 -8.23
CA LEU A 124 3.49 0.23 -7.74
C LEU A 124 4.59 -0.49 -8.51
N CYS A 125 5.69 -0.82 -7.83
CA CYS A 125 6.82 -1.49 -8.48
C CYS A 125 6.63 -3.01 -8.59
N GLY A 126 5.88 -3.61 -7.68
CA GLY A 126 5.59 -5.04 -7.69
C GLY A 126 4.36 -5.40 -6.87
N LEU A 127 3.61 -6.39 -7.35
CA LEU A 127 2.47 -7.00 -6.68
C LEU A 127 2.58 -8.51 -6.82
N PHE A 128 2.90 -9.16 -5.70
CA PHE A 128 3.13 -10.60 -5.63
C PHE A 128 2.08 -11.22 -4.73
N VAL A 129 1.33 -12.19 -5.27
CA VAL A 129 0.27 -12.90 -4.58
C VAL A 129 0.73 -14.33 -4.34
N ILE A 130 0.69 -14.76 -3.08
CA ILE A 130 1.03 -16.13 -2.69
C ILE A 130 -0.26 -16.80 -2.23
N SER A 131 -0.74 -17.74 -3.03
CA SER A 131 -2.00 -18.48 -2.79
C SER A 131 -1.71 -19.82 -2.15
N HIS A 132 -2.58 -20.23 -1.22
CA HIS A 132 -2.52 -21.54 -0.57
C HIS A 132 -3.58 -22.47 -1.16
N PRO A 133 -3.38 -23.80 -1.07
CA PRO A 133 -4.35 -24.78 -1.61
C PRO A 133 -5.61 -24.94 -0.74
N ASP A 134 -5.58 -24.48 0.51
CA ASP A 134 -6.72 -24.53 1.42
C ASP A 134 -6.95 -23.19 2.15
N ALA A 135 -8.08 -23.10 2.85
CA ALA A 135 -8.54 -21.89 3.50
C ALA A 135 -7.70 -21.46 4.73
N LEU A 136 -6.95 -22.38 5.35
CA LEU A 136 -6.17 -22.12 6.55
C LEU A 136 -4.69 -21.85 6.24
N GLY A 137 -4.21 -22.35 5.11
CA GLY A 137 -2.84 -22.22 4.65
C GLY A 137 -1.96 -23.39 5.10
N VAL A 138 -1.07 -23.82 4.21
CA VAL A 138 -0.13 -24.93 4.44
C VAL A 138 1.29 -24.49 4.84
N ALA A 139 1.53 -23.18 4.96
CA ALA A 139 2.84 -22.63 5.31
C ALA A 139 2.74 -21.28 6.00
N SER A 140 3.77 -20.90 6.75
CA SER A 140 3.78 -19.62 7.44
C SER A 140 3.97 -18.46 6.46
N ALA A 141 3.22 -17.39 6.66
CA ALA A 141 3.34 -16.15 5.90
C ALA A 141 4.80 -15.67 5.77
N ALA A 142 5.54 -15.64 6.89
CA ALA A 142 6.93 -15.21 6.93
C ALA A 142 7.81 -16.01 5.96
N SER A 143 7.72 -17.35 6.00
CA SER A 143 8.49 -18.23 5.11
C SER A 143 8.21 -18.02 3.63
N LEU A 144 7.02 -17.52 3.28
CA LEU A 144 6.62 -17.26 1.90
C LEU A 144 7.02 -15.86 1.47
N THR A 145 6.83 -14.86 2.33
CA THR A 145 7.22 -13.48 2.02
C THR A 145 8.74 -13.32 1.94
N ASP A 146 9.53 -14.06 2.72
CA ASP A 146 11.00 -13.97 2.72
C ASP A 146 11.66 -14.52 1.45
N ARG A 147 10.86 -15.18 0.60
CA ARG A 147 11.28 -15.65 -0.73
C ARG A 147 11.36 -14.52 -1.75
N ILE A 148 10.74 -13.38 -1.47
CA ILE A 148 10.82 -12.18 -2.30
C ILE A 148 11.82 -11.25 -1.63
N ARG A 149 13.02 -11.18 -2.19
CA ARG A 149 14.14 -10.41 -1.65
C ARG A 149 14.43 -9.22 -2.54
N ILE A 150 14.67 -8.09 -1.91
CA ILE A 150 15.01 -6.84 -2.59
C ILE A 150 16.33 -6.36 -1.98
N THR A 151 17.36 -6.26 -2.80
CA THR A 151 18.70 -5.83 -2.39
C THR A 151 19.19 -4.69 -3.27
N ARG A 152 20.00 -3.79 -2.73
CA ARG A 152 20.60 -2.72 -3.55
C ARG A 152 21.66 -3.30 -4.48
N LYS A 153 21.71 -2.78 -5.70
CA LYS A 153 22.75 -3.15 -6.68
C LYS A 153 24.07 -2.46 -6.37
N ASP A 154 24.03 -1.22 -5.90
CA ASP A 154 25.19 -0.42 -5.49
C ASP A 154 24.93 0.18 -4.11
N GLU A 155 25.65 -0.31 -3.10
CA GLU A 155 25.55 0.17 -1.72
C GLU A 155 26.28 1.50 -1.49
N THR A 156 27.19 1.88 -2.40
CA THR A 156 28.02 3.08 -2.27
C THR A 156 27.28 4.38 -2.62
N LYS A 157 26.13 4.29 -3.30
CA LYS A 157 25.35 5.44 -3.77
C LYS A 157 23.90 5.35 -3.33
N PRO A 158 23.28 6.45 -2.87
CA PRO A 158 21.90 6.39 -2.43
C PRO A 158 20.96 6.06 -3.60
N PRO A 159 19.96 5.19 -3.39
CA PRO A 159 19.04 4.77 -4.46
C PRO A 159 18.18 5.95 -4.93
N ARG A 160 17.89 6.00 -6.22
CA ARG A 160 17.06 7.02 -6.87
C ARG A 160 16.01 6.45 -7.82
N HIS A 161 16.04 5.14 -8.06
CA HIS A 161 15.08 4.46 -8.90
C HIS A 161 14.90 3.00 -8.47
N HIS A 162 13.73 2.39 -8.76
CA HIS A 162 13.48 0.98 -8.42
C HIS A 162 14.48 0.03 -9.11
N GLY A 163 14.97 0.44 -10.28
CA GLY A 163 16.05 -0.25 -11.00
C GLY A 163 17.41 -0.26 -10.30
N ASP A 164 17.63 0.57 -9.27
CA ASP A 164 18.82 0.50 -8.41
C ASP A 164 18.76 -0.68 -7.43
N TYR A 165 17.60 -1.35 -7.37
CA TYR A 165 17.39 -2.58 -6.62
C TYR A 165 17.36 -3.79 -7.54
N ARG A 166 17.76 -4.91 -6.99
CA ARG A 166 17.61 -6.24 -7.55
C ARG A 166 16.48 -6.94 -6.83
N LEU A 167 15.53 -7.46 -7.60
CA LEU A 167 14.47 -8.32 -7.12
C LEU A 167 14.90 -9.78 -7.35
N GLU A 168 14.89 -10.57 -6.29
CA GLU A 168 15.11 -12.02 -6.33
C GLU A 168 13.86 -12.71 -5.79
N ILE A 169 13.32 -13.66 -6.56
CA ILE A 169 12.13 -14.44 -6.19
C ILE A 169 12.54 -15.92 -6.14
N ASP A 170 12.58 -16.48 -4.94
CA ASP A 170 12.84 -17.91 -4.73
C ASP A 170 11.57 -18.74 -4.89
N ARG A 171 11.44 -19.35 -6.07
CA ARG A 171 10.34 -20.27 -6.41
C ARG A 171 10.65 -21.73 -6.08
N SER A 172 11.85 -22.03 -5.60
CA SER A 172 12.28 -23.41 -5.34
C SER A 172 11.70 -23.94 -4.03
N GLY A 173 11.32 -25.22 -4.00
CA GLY A 173 10.81 -25.85 -2.78
C GLY A 173 9.60 -25.14 -2.16
N LEU A 174 8.69 -24.62 -2.99
CA LEU A 174 7.38 -24.19 -2.50
C LEU A 174 6.62 -25.41 -1.96
N PRO A 175 5.91 -25.28 -0.83
CA PRO A 175 5.03 -26.32 -0.34
C PRO A 175 4.00 -26.71 -1.39
N GLU A 176 3.56 -27.97 -1.35
CA GLU A 176 2.59 -28.50 -2.31
C GLU A 176 1.33 -27.63 -2.38
N GLY A 177 0.92 -27.28 -3.61
CA GLY A 177 -0.26 -26.45 -3.88
C GLY A 177 -0.11 -24.96 -3.56
N VAL A 178 1.04 -24.49 -3.07
CA VAL A 178 1.31 -23.05 -2.92
C VAL A 178 1.76 -22.47 -4.25
N GLU A 179 1.10 -21.38 -4.67
CA GLU A 179 1.39 -20.70 -5.93
C GLU A 179 1.85 -19.26 -5.68
N LEU A 180 2.95 -18.86 -6.32
CA LEU A 180 3.42 -17.47 -6.35
C LEU A 180 3.10 -16.86 -7.72
N THR A 181 2.16 -15.91 -7.73
CA THR A 181 1.72 -15.17 -8.90
C THR A 181 2.26 -13.74 -8.88
N GLU A 182 2.82 -13.30 -10.00
CA GLU A 182 3.29 -11.92 -10.18
C GLU A 182 2.22 -11.15 -10.99
N LEU A 183 1.49 -10.25 -10.32
CA LEU A 183 0.48 -9.43 -10.98
C LEU A 183 1.05 -8.13 -11.54
N VAL A 184 2.06 -7.58 -10.86
CA VAL A 184 2.86 -6.45 -11.32
C VAL A 184 4.32 -6.76 -11.00
N ASN A 185 5.21 -6.55 -11.96
CA ASN A 185 6.65 -6.64 -11.74
C ASN A 185 7.39 -5.69 -12.70
N LEU A 186 7.80 -4.52 -12.19
CA LEU A 186 8.54 -3.53 -12.98
C LEU A 186 10.05 -3.83 -13.10
N TRP A 187 10.55 -4.89 -12.47
CA TRP A 187 11.94 -5.34 -12.66
C TRP A 187 12.10 -6.22 -13.90
N LEU A 188 11.00 -6.71 -14.47
CA LEU A 188 11.01 -7.39 -15.75
C LEU A 188 10.93 -6.36 -16.89
N PRO A 189 11.65 -6.60 -18.00
CA PRO A 189 11.64 -5.73 -19.18
C PRO A 189 10.28 -5.70 -19.90
#